data_AF-A0A920N529-F1
#
_entry.id   AF-A0A920N529-F1
#
_cell.length_a   1.000
_cell.length_b   1.000
_cell.length_c   1.000
_cell.angle_alpha   90.00
_cell.angle_beta   90.00
_cell.angle_gamma   90.00
#
_symmetry.space_group_name_H-M   'P 1'
#
loop_
_entity.id
_entity.type
_entity.pdbx_description
1 polymer ?
#
loop_
_entity_poly.entity_id
_entity_poly.type
_entity_poly.pdbx_seq_one_letter_code
_entity_poly.pdbx_strand_id
1 'polypeptide(L)'
;MRPVKEYRLVIVFRGEGLGGRVNDTDPQTTGVPPLEPVGADGPSQKTAEICKEFLEQARGLLADESPANLLTMRGIAMLPEIPRFQEVYGLNPGAIAVYPMYRGLARLVQMDVLDAGATLESQMDRLEATWNDYDFFFIHFKYTDSTGEDGDFDGKVARIEQLDAAVPRITALGPDVMIVTGDHSTPAKMKSHSWHPVPTLITSDRARTDASTAFGEDQCRTGSLGQFEAQHLMLLALAHAGRLEKYGA
;
A
#
# COMPACT_ATOMS: atom_id res chain seq x y z
N MET A 1 17.92 -1.13 14.05
CA MET A 1 17.93 -0.61 12.67
C MET A 1 17.87 -1.80 11.71
N ARG A 2 17.14 -1.71 10.60
CA ARG A 2 17.17 -2.70 9.51
C ARG A 2 17.32 -1.98 8.17
N PRO A 3 18.21 -2.43 7.26
CA PRO A 3 18.24 -1.93 5.90
C PRO A 3 16.96 -2.35 5.16
N VAL A 4 16.50 -1.53 4.21
CA VAL A 4 15.32 -1.82 3.40
C VAL A 4 15.70 -1.97 1.92
N LYS A 5 15.99 -0.86 1.24
CA LYS A 5 16.42 -0.85 -0.17
C LYS A 5 17.21 0.43 -0.45
N GLU A 6 18.34 0.31 -1.14
CA GLU A 6 19.27 1.42 -1.41
C GLU A 6 19.68 2.12 -0.10
N TYR A 7 19.60 3.45 -0.05
CA TYR A 7 19.91 4.25 1.14
C TYR A 7 18.82 4.19 2.23
N ARG A 8 17.71 3.48 2.00
CA ARG A 8 16.56 3.46 2.92
C ARG A 8 16.75 2.42 4.02
N LEU A 9 16.45 2.85 5.24
CA LEU A 9 16.50 2.04 6.45
C LEU A 9 15.28 2.31 7.32
N VAL A 10 14.98 1.38 8.22
CA VAL A 10 13.94 1.56 9.25
C VAL A 10 14.52 1.40 10.65
N ILE A 11 14.08 2.25 11.56
CA ILE A 11 14.43 2.21 12.98
C ILE A 11 13.15 1.96 13.77
N VAL A 12 13.23 1.06 14.75
CA VAL A 12 12.12 0.75 15.65
C VAL A 12 12.60 0.98 17.06
N PHE A 13 12.12 2.04 17.68
CA PHE A 13 12.30 2.28 19.11
C PHE A 13 11.19 1.56 19.89
N ARG A 14 11.56 0.91 20.99
CA ARG A 14 10.61 0.26 21.90
C ARG A 14 10.86 0.77 23.31
N GLY A 15 9.83 1.29 23.94
CA GLY A 15 9.88 1.83 25.28
C GLY A 15 8.52 2.35 25.72
N GLU A 16 8.34 2.53 27.02
CA GLU A 16 7.09 3.05 27.59
C GLU A 16 7.01 4.57 27.46
N GLY A 17 5.80 5.09 27.26
CA GLY A 17 5.52 6.52 27.22
C GLY A 17 6.12 7.25 26.02
N LEU A 18 6.35 6.55 24.91
CA LEU A 18 6.80 7.16 23.66
C LEU A 18 5.62 7.77 22.89
N GLY A 19 5.86 8.92 22.27
CA GLY A 19 4.95 9.58 21.34
C GLY A 19 5.49 9.61 19.92
N GLY A 20 4.60 9.75 18.94
CA GLY A 20 4.94 9.71 17.52
C GLY A 20 4.99 11.08 16.85
N ARG A 21 4.63 12.16 17.55
CA ARG A 21 4.54 13.50 16.96
C ARG A 21 5.89 14.21 17.05
N VAL A 22 6.86 13.72 16.28
CA VAL A 22 8.21 14.29 16.17
C VAL A 22 8.44 14.74 14.74
N ASN A 23 9.02 15.92 14.52
CA ASN A 23 9.36 16.36 13.17
C ASN A 23 10.45 15.49 12.53
N ASP A 24 10.46 15.47 11.20
CA ASP A 24 11.54 14.90 10.43
C ASP A 24 12.86 15.67 10.67
N THR A 25 13.97 14.95 10.63
CA THR A 25 15.32 15.56 10.68
C THR A 25 15.90 15.81 9.29
N ASP A 26 15.31 15.22 8.26
CA ASP A 26 15.66 15.47 6.87
C ASP A 26 15.08 16.81 6.37
N PRO A 27 15.91 17.78 5.95
CA PRO A 27 15.44 19.06 5.42
C PRO A 27 14.90 18.95 3.98
N GLN A 28 15.01 17.77 3.35
CA GLN A 28 14.58 17.47 1.98
C GLN A 28 15.24 18.34 0.91
N THR A 29 16.31 19.05 1.28
CA THR A 29 17.03 20.01 0.43
C THR A 29 18.53 19.83 0.62
N THR A 30 19.26 19.67 -0.47
CA THR A 30 20.73 19.52 -0.45
C THR A 30 21.40 20.82 0.00
N GLY A 31 22.50 20.71 0.76
CA GLY A 31 23.24 21.87 1.27
C GLY A 31 22.65 22.48 2.54
N VAL A 32 21.52 21.95 3.04
CA VAL A 32 20.93 22.33 4.32
C VAL A 32 21.32 21.29 5.38
N PRO A 33 21.81 21.69 6.56
CA PRO A 33 22.07 20.76 7.65
C PRO A 33 20.79 20.04 8.12
N PRO A 34 20.88 18.80 8.63
CA PRO A 34 19.75 18.14 9.26
C PRO A 34 19.16 18.95 10.42
N LEU A 35 17.84 18.86 10.56
CA LEU A 35 17.10 19.50 11.63
C LEU A 35 17.24 18.72 12.93
N GLU A 36 17.17 19.42 14.05
CA GLU A 36 17.03 18.76 15.36
C GLU A 36 15.63 18.12 15.48
N PRO A 37 15.53 16.92 16.08
CA PRO A 37 14.23 16.34 16.40
C PRO A 37 13.58 17.09 17.57
N VAL A 38 12.30 17.41 17.42
CA VAL A 38 11.47 18.13 18.40
C VAL A 38 10.12 17.42 18.52
N GLY A 39 9.72 17.11 19.75
CA GLY A 39 8.42 16.52 20.03
C GLY A 39 7.32 17.56 20.21
N ALA A 40 6.12 17.29 19.70
CA ALA A 40 4.97 18.18 19.85
C ALA A 40 4.31 18.14 21.26
N ASP A 41 4.68 17.15 22.08
CA ASP A 41 4.14 16.90 23.42
C ASP A 41 5.16 16.14 24.28
N GLY A 42 4.86 15.94 25.57
CA GLY A 42 5.76 15.25 26.51
C GLY A 42 6.23 13.87 26.03
N PRO A 43 5.31 12.94 25.69
CA PRO A 43 5.69 11.62 25.13
C PRO A 43 6.54 11.71 23.86
N SER A 44 6.22 12.62 22.95
CA SER A 44 6.95 12.79 21.69
C SER A 44 8.29 13.47 21.91
N GLN A 45 8.43 14.32 22.94
CA GLN A 45 9.70 14.93 23.32
C GLN A 45 10.67 13.87 23.85
N LYS A 46 10.17 12.91 24.64
CA LYS A 46 10.95 11.73 25.04
C LYS A 46 11.44 10.94 23.83
N THR A 47 10.61 10.76 22.80
CA THR A 47 11.03 10.15 21.53
C THR A 47 12.07 11.00 20.80
N ALA A 48 11.90 12.32 20.77
CA ALA A 48 12.84 13.25 20.12
C ALA A 48 14.23 13.18 20.75
N GLU A 49 14.32 13.09 22.08
CA GLU A 49 15.58 12.90 22.81
C GLU A 49 16.27 11.58 22.42
N ILE A 50 15.50 10.49 22.28
CA ILE A 50 16.03 9.20 21.81
C ILE A 50 16.52 9.30 20.36
N CYS A 51 15.76 9.97 19.48
CA CYS A 51 16.18 10.21 18.09
C CYS A 51 17.48 11.01 18.04
N LYS A 52 17.61 12.05 18.86
CA LYS A 52 18.81 12.88 18.94
C LYS A 52 20.02 12.06 19.36
N GLU A 53 19.92 11.34 20.46
CA GLU A 53 20.98 10.47 20.97
C GLU A 53 21.41 9.43 19.92
N PHE A 54 20.44 8.80 19.25
CA PHE A 54 20.72 7.85 18.17
C PHE A 54 21.48 8.49 17.00
N LEU A 55 21.08 9.69 16.57
CA LEU A 55 21.73 10.41 15.47
C LEU A 55 23.13 10.91 15.84
N GLU A 56 23.36 11.31 17.09
CA GLU A 56 24.67 11.70 17.60
C GLU A 56 25.64 10.50 17.60
N GLN A 57 25.18 9.33 18.08
CA GLN A 57 25.97 8.11 18.01
C GLN A 57 26.25 7.69 16.57
N ALA A 58 25.25 7.73 15.69
CA ALA A 58 25.41 7.39 14.28
C ALA A 58 26.42 8.31 13.58
N ARG A 59 26.37 9.62 13.86
CA ARG A 59 27.35 10.59 13.34
C ARG A 59 28.76 10.25 13.79
N GLY A 60 28.95 9.87 15.06
CA GLY A 60 30.27 9.47 15.57
C GLY A 60 30.80 8.20 14.89
N LEU A 61 29.94 7.19 14.73
CA LEU A 61 30.31 5.91 14.12
C LEU A 61 30.60 6.01 12.62
N LEU A 62 29.93 6.93 11.93
CA LEU A 62 30.04 7.11 10.48
C LEU A 62 30.99 8.25 10.09
N ALA A 63 31.65 8.92 11.05
CA ALA A 63 32.39 10.16 10.82
C ALA A 63 33.46 10.06 9.71
N ASP A 64 34.13 8.90 9.62
CA ASP A 64 35.20 8.62 8.67
C ASP A 64 34.71 7.97 7.36
N GLU A 65 33.39 7.74 7.22
CA GLU A 65 32.80 7.12 6.03
C GLU A 65 32.58 8.13 4.89
N SER A 66 32.63 7.66 3.64
CA SER A 66 32.39 8.50 2.47
C SER A 66 31.70 7.70 1.36
N PRO A 67 30.69 8.27 0.65
CA PRO A 67 30.15 9.62 0.80
C PRO A 67 29.09 9.77 1.91
N ALA A 68 28.70 8.68 2.59
CA ALA A 68 27.57 8.64 3.51
C ALA A 68 27.99 8.56 4.99
N ASN A 69 28.26 9.71 5.61
CA ASN A 69 28.71 9.82 7.01
C ASN A 69 27.61 10.24 8.00
N LEU A 70 26.34 10.26 7.59
CA LEU A 70 25.24 10.74 8.41
C LEU A 70 23.92 10.07 8.03
N LEU A 71 23.01 10.02 8.99
CA LEU A 71 21.64 9.56 8.80
C LEU A 71 20.66 10.73 8.98
N THR A 72 19.58 10.73 8.21
CA THR A 72 18.40 11.56 8.45
C THR A 72 17.20 10.67 8.74
N MET A 73 16.24 11.18 9.51
CA MET A 73 15.03 10.47 9.93
C MET A 73 13.81 11.15 9.33
N ARG A 74 12.88 10.33 8.83
CA ARG A 74 11.59 10.78 8.31
C ARG A 74 10.47 9.85 8.74
N GLY A 75 9.26 10.40 8.84
CA GLY A 75 8.04 9.62 9.10
C GLY A 75 8.03 8.99 10.49
N ILE A 76 8.49 9.74 11.50
CA ILE A 76 8.44 9.28 12.89
C ILE A 76 6.97 9.17 13.30
N ALA A 77 6.55 7.99 13.76
CA ALA A 77 5.17 7.73 14.10
C ALA A 77 5.07 6.61 15.16
N MET A 78 3.96 6.60 15.90
CA MET A 78 3.57 5.44 16.71
C MET A 78 2.90 4.41 15.83
N LEU A 79 2.99 3.14 16.23
CA LEU A 79 2.09 2.11 15.71
C LEU A 79 0.67 2.49 16.13
N PRO A 80 -0.23 2.84 15.19
CA PRO A 80 -1.60 3.16 15.54
C PRO A 80 -2.34 1.91 16.03
N GLU A 81 -3.31 2.09 16.91
CA GLU A 81 -4.28 1.05 17.23
C GLU A 81 -5.27 0.97 16.07
N ILE A 82 -5.08 -0.04 15.20
CA ILE A 82 -5.94 -0.29 14.06
C ILE A 82 -6.65 -1.63 14.29
N PRO A 83 -7.99 -1.67 14.19
CA PRO A 83 -8.75 -2.92 14.25
C PRO A 83 -8.25 -3.94 13.23
N ARG A 84 -8.38 -5.22 13.54
CA ARG A 84 -7.97 -6.29 12.61
C ARG A 84 -8.91 -6.30 11.41
N PHE A 85 -8.39 -6.60 10.22
CA PHE A 85 -9.22 -6.73 9.03
C PHE A 85 -10.35 -7.76 9.24
N GLN A 86 -10.04 -8.89 9.89
CA GLN A 86 -11.02 -9.91 10.23
C GLN A 86 -12.10 -9.40 11.20
N GLU A 87 -11.77 -8.53 12.16
CA GLU A 87 -12.74 -7.96 13.10
C GLU A 87 -13.69 -6.99 12.41
N VAL A 88 -13.19 -6.21 11.44
CA VAL A 88 -13.99 -5.21 10.73
C VAL A 88 -14.88 -5.84 9.67
N TYR A 89 -14.37 -6.83 8.92
CA TYR A 89 -15.05 -7.37 7.75
C TYR A 89 -15.50 -8.83 7.87
N GLY A 90 -15.13 -9.54 8.93
CA GLY A 90 -15.50 -10.95 9.12
C GLY A 90 -14.90 -11.92 8.10
N LEU A 91 -13.81 -11.53 7.42
CA LEU A 91 -13.13 -12.30 6.39
C LEU A 91 -11.82 -12.89 6.91
N ASN A 92 -11.35 -13.99 6.32
CA ASN A 92 -10.00 -14.52 6.50
C ASN A 92 -9.09 -14.01 5.35
N PRO A 93 -8.21 -13.01 5.56
CA PRO A 93 -7.52 -12.33 4.47
C PRO A 93 -6.08 -12.81 4.24
N GLY A 94 -5.77 -13.16 3.00
CA GLY A 94 -4.42 -13.36 2.49
C GLY A 94 -3.94 -12.17 1.65
N ALA A 95 -2.69 -11.74 1.82
CA ALA A 95 -2.09 -10.67 1.05
C ALA A 95 -0.89 -11.15 0.21
N ILE A 96 -0.99 -10.99 -1.10
CA ILE A 96 0.05 -11.32 -2.08
C ILE A 96 0.58 -10.00 -2.64
N ALA A 97 1.66 -9.51 -2.02
CA ALA A 97 2.33 -8.27 -2.42
C ALA A 97 3.85 -8.43 -2.42
N VAL A 98 4.48 -7.95 -3.49
CA VAL A 98 5.96 -7.92 -3.62
C VAL A 98 6.54 -6.67 -2.97
N TYR A 99 5.89 -5.51 -3.13
CA TYR A 99 6.43 -4.24 -2.66
C TYR A 99 6.39 -4.13 -1.12
N PRO A 100 7.50 -3.81 -0.43
CA PRO A 100 7.59 -3.84 1.03
C PRO A 100 6.54 -2.99 1.76
N MET A 101 6.13 -1.86 1.19
CA MET A 101 5.14 -0.97 1.81
C MET A 101 3.78 -1.67 1.96
N TYR A 102 3.24 -2.30 0.91
CA TYR A 102 1.95 -3.00 0.99
C TYR A 102 2.04 -4.27 1.83
N ARG A 103 3.20 -4.95 1.87
CA ARG A 103 3.45 -6.02 2.84
C ARG A 103 3.37 -5.49 4.28
N GLY A 104 3.86 -4.29 4.53
CA GLY A 104 3.77 -3.60 5.82
C GLY A 104 2.32 -3.23 6.18
N LEU A 105 1.58 -2.62 5.24
CA LEU A 105 0.17 -2.26 5.44
C LEU A 105 -0.72 -3.49 5.69
N ALA A 106 -0.52 -4.57 4.93
CA ALA A 106 -1.22 -5.83 5.15
C ALA A 106 -0.94 -6.40 6.56
N ARG A 107 0.32 -6.38 7.04
CA ARG A 107 0.65 -6.78 8.42
C ARG A 107 0.03 -5.86 9.47
N LEU A 108 -0.03 -4.56 9.19
CA LEU A 108 -0.57 -3.56 10.10
C LEU A 108 -2.05 -3.83 10.42
N VAL A 109 -2.82 -4.25 9.40
CA VAL A 109 -4.23 -4.68 9.56
C VAL A 109 -4.38 -6.19 9.80
N GLN A 110 -3.27 -6.88 10.08
CA GLN A 110 -3.19 -8.30 10.46
C GLN A 110 -3.70 -9.29 9.41
N MET A 111 -3.40 -9.03 8.13
CA MET A 111 -3.53 -10.05 7.07
C MET A 111 -2.37 -11.02 7.08
N ASP A 112 -2.62 -12.24 6.60
CA ASP A 112 -1.57 -13.20 6.32
C ASP A 112 -0.79 -12.77 5.07
N VAL A 113 0.42 -12.25 5.27
CA VAL A 113 1.28 -11.84 4.16
C VAL A 113 1.98 -13.06 3.58
N LEU A 114 1.49 -13.50 2.43
CA LEU A 114 1.98 -14.65 1.69
C LEU A 114 3.29 -14.32 0.95
N ASP A 115 4.03 -15.36 0.60
CA ASP A 115 5.18 -15.21 -0.28
C ASP A 115 4.69 -15.01 -1.72
N ALA A 116 4.88 -13.79 -2.22
CA ALA A 116 4.49 -13.39 -3.56
C ALA A 116 5.52 -13.78 -4.64
N GLY A 117 6.71 -14.24 -4.23
CA GLY A 117 7.86 -14.33 -5.13
C GLY A 117 8.27 -12.95 -5.65
N ALA A 118 8.66 -12.90 -6.93
CA ALA A 118 9.19 -11.68 -7.56
C ALA A 118 8.46 -11.27 -8.84
N THR A 119 7.65 -12.15 -9.44
CA THR A 119 6.97 -11.90 -10.72
C THR A 119 5.46 -11.93 -10.53
N LEU A 120 4.71 -11.50 -11.55
CA LEU A 120 3.25 -11.67 -11.54
C LEU A 120 2.88 -13.16 -11.62
N GLU A 121 3.65 -13.96 -12.37
CA GLU A 121 3.46 -15.40 -12.48
C GLU A 121 3.59 -16.09 -11.11
N SER A 122 4.63 -15.77 -10.32
CA SER A 122 4.78 -16.33 -8.97
C SER A 122 3.65 -15.90 -8.03
N GLN A 123 3.07 -14.71 -8.22
CA GLN A 123 1.91 -14.26 -7.46
C GLN A 123 0.66 -15.08 -7.81
N MET A 124 0.44 -15.38 -9.10
CA MET A 124 -0.68 -16.22 -9.53
C MET A 124 -0.52 -17.67 -9.09
N ASP A 125 0.70 -18.23 -9.18
CA ASP A 125 0.99 -19.57 -8.66
C ASP A 125 0.70 -19.65 -7.16
N ARG A 126 1.06 -18.60 -6.40
CA ARG A 126 0.75 -18.52 -4.97
C ARG A 126 -0.75 -18.43 -4.71
N LEU A 127 -1.47 -17.60 -5.48
CA LEU A 127 -2.92 -17.46 -5.38
C LEU A 127 -3.60 -18.81 -5.56
N GLU A 128 -3.30 -19.50 -6.66
CA GLU A 128 -3.88 -20.81 -6.98
C GLU A 128 -3.57 -21.87 -5.91
N ALA A 129 -2.33 -21.91 -5.42
CA ALA A 129 -1.91 -22.86 -4.40
C ALA A 129 -2.58 -22.67 -3.03
N THR A 130 -3.08 -21.46 -2.74
CA THR A 130 -3.67 -21.12 -1.44
C THR A 130 -5.14 -20.71 -1.53
N TRP A 131 -5.77 -20.84 -2.70
CA TRP A 131 -7.10 -20.30 -2.99
C TRP A 131 -8.15 -20.71 -1.96
N ASN A 132 -8.11 -21.96 -1.50
CA ASN A 132 -9.09 -22.52 -0.56
C ASN A 132 -8.75 -22.26 0.92
N ASP A 133 -7.64 -21.59 1.21
CA ASP A 133 -7.22 -21.29 2.59
C ASP A 133 -7.79 -19.96 3.11
N TYR A 134 -8.27 -19.09 2.21
CA TYR A 134 -8.68 -17.71 2.50
C TYR A 134 -10.02 -17.36 1.84
N ASP A 135 -10.74 -16.41 2.45
CA ASP A 135 -12.01 -15.88 1.94
C ASP A 135 -11.83 -14.53 1.23
N PHE A 136 -10.63 -13.95 1.32
CA PHE A 136 -10.28 -12.67 0.71
C PHE A 136 -8.80 -12.65 0.33
N PHE A 137 -8.51 -12.20 -0.89
CA PHE A 137 -7.15 -11.97 -1.35
C PHE A 137 -6.93 -10.51 -1.73
N PHE A 138 -5.90 -9.89 -1.15
CA PHE A 138 -5.34 -8.63 -1.63
C PHE A 138 -4.11 -8.93 -2.49
N ILE A 139 -4.18 -8.65 -3.80
CA ILE A 139 -3.06 -8.86 -4.74
C ILE A 139 -2.58 -7.49 -5.23
N HIS A 140 -1.28 -7.24 -5.13
CA HIS A 140 -0.70 -5.93 -5.49
C HIS A 140 0.36 -6.03 -6.59
N PHE A 141 0.08 -5.37 -7.72
CA PHE A 141 0.98 -5.26 -8.86
C PHE A 141 1.59 -3.85 -8.99
N LYS A 142 2.88 -3.71 -8.65
CA LYS A 142 3.55 -2.40 -8.52
C LYS A 142 3.92 -1.72 -9.85
N TYR A 143 4.24 -2.51 -10.87
CA TYR A 143 5.07 -2.03 -11.97
C TYR A 143 4.40 -0.98 -12.87
N THR A 144 3.07 -0.91 -12.88
CA THR A 144 2.29 0.12 -13.57
C THR A 144 2.57 1.53 -13.03
N ASP A 145 2.77 1.65 -11.72
CA ASP A 145 3.06 2.92 -11.07
C ASP A 145 4.48 3.40 -11.38
N SER A 146 5.48 2.52 -11.25
CA SER A 146 6.88 2.88 -11.51
C SER A 146 7.12 3.38 -12.94
N THR A 147 6.53 2.73 -13.95
CA THR A 147 6.58 3.23 -15.34
C THR A 147 5.87 4.58 -15.51
N GLY A 148 4.82 4.83 -14.72
CA GLY A 148 4.17 6.14 -14.68
C GLY A 148 5.06 7.24 -14.09
N GLU A 149 5.77 6.96 -13.00
CA GLU A 149 6.75 7.88 -12.40
C GLU A 149 7.94 8.16 -13.33
N ASP A 150 8.39 7.17 -14.11
CA ASP A 150 9.47 7.35 -15.11
C ASP A 150 9.00 8.20 -16.31
N GLY A 151 7.68 8.32 -16.51
CA GLY A 151 7.05 8.92 -17.67
C GLY A 151 7.11 8.06 -18.93
N ASP A 152 7.31 6.75 -18.75
CA ASP A 152 7.31 5.74 -19.79
C ASP A 152 5.87 5.28 -20.05
N PHE A 153 5.21 5.95 -21.00
CA PHE A 153 3.82 5.64 -21.37
C PHE A 153 3.70 4.21 -21.94
N ASP A 154 4.54 3.86 -22.90
CA ASP A 154 4.49 2.55 -23.57
C ASP A 154 4.82 1.42 -22.59
N GLY A 155 5.81 1.64 -21.71
CA GLY A 155 6.11 0.72 -20.62
C GLY A 155 4.92 0.54 -19.67
N LYS A 156 4.21 1.62 -19.33
CA LYS A 156 3.01 1.55 -18.49
C LYS A 156 1.89 0.74 -19.15
N VAL A 157 1.65 0.95 -20.44
CA VAL A 157 0.70 0.14 -21.24
C VAL A 157 1.08 -1.33 -21.19
N ALA A 158 2.34 -1.68 -21.48
CA ALA A 158 2.82 -3.06 -21.45
C ALA A 158 2.67 -3.72 -20.06
N ARG A 159 2.80 -2.96 -18.97
CA ARG A 159 2.55 -3.47 -17.61
C ARG A 159 1.06 -3.73 -17.35
N ILE A 160 0.16 -2.91 -17.87
CA ILE A 160 -1.29 -3.14 -17.77
C ILE A 160 -1.66 -4.39 -18.57
N GLU A 161 -1.15 -4.55 -19.80
CA GLU A 161 -1.36 -5.75 -20.62
C GLU A 161 -0.81 -7.02 -19.95
N GLN A 162 0.33 -6.91 -19.27
CA GLN A 162 0.87 -8.01 -18.46
C GLN A 162 -0.09 -8.43 -17.35
N LEU A 163 -0.74 -7.47 -16.68
CA LEU A 163 -1.75 -7.77 -15.66
C LEU A 163 -3.01 -8.40 -16.28
N ASP A 164 -3.48 -7.85 -17.40
CA ASP A 164 -4.64 -8.36 -18.14
C ASP A 164 -4.46 -9.83 -18.54
N ALA A 165 -3.27 -10.22 -19.01
CA ALA A 165 -2.94 -11.60 -19.34
C ALA A 165 -3.03 -12.58 -18.15
N ALA A 166 -2.95 -12.09 -16.90
CA ALA A 166 -3.10 -12.90 -15.70
C ALA A 166 -4.57 -13.02 -15.22
N VAL A 167 -5.46 -12.12 -15.66
CA VAL A 167 -6.88 -12.11 -15.25
C VAL A 167 -7.58 -13.45 -15.50
N PRO A 168 -7.37 -14.17 -16.63
CA PRO A 168 -7.98 -15.48 -16.85
C PRO A 168 -7.61 -16.53 -15.78
N ARG A 169 -6.42 -16.45 -15.18
CA ARG A 169 -6.02 -17.35 -14.08
C ARG A 169 -6.85 -17.07 -12.82
N ILE A 170 -7.09 -15.80 -12.52
CA ILE A 170 -7.91 -15.37 -11.38
C ILE A 170 -9.37 -15.76 -11.58
N THR A 171 -9.94 -15.51 -12.76
CA THR A 171 -11.35 -15.84 -13.03
C THR A 171 -11.61 -17.34 -13.11
N ALA A 172 -10.63 -18.14 -13.55
CA ALA A 172 -10.72 -19.60 -13.54
C ALA A 172 -10.86 -20.21 -12.13
N LEU A 173 -10.43 -19.48 -11.08
CA LEU A 173 -10.62 -19.88 -9.69
C LEU A 173 -12.05 -19.65 -9.18
N GLY A 174 -12.89 -18.93 -9.94
CA GLY A 174 -14.29 -18.69 -9.62
C GLY A 174 -14.55 -17.79 -8.40
N PRO A 175 -13.99 -16.56 -8.34
CA PRO A 175 -14.31 -15.62 -7.27
C PRO A 175 -15.80 -15.22 -7.30
N ASP A 176 -16.46 -15.22 -6.13
CA ASP A 176 -17.83 -14.65 -5.97
C ASP A 176 -17.87 -13.14 -6.30
N VAL A 177 -16.76 -12.45 -5.99
CA VAL A 177 -16.53 -11.04 -6.26
C VAL A 177 -15.08 -10.85 -6.67
N MET A 178 -14.85 -10.23 -7.83
CA MET A 178 -13.52 -9.75 -8.24
C MET A 178 -13.55 -8.23 -8.38
N ILE A 179 -12.49 -7.59 -7.88
CA ILE A 179 -12.34 -6.13 -7.91
C ILE A 179 -11.01 -5.79 -8.57
N VAL A 180 -11.06 -4.87 -9.53
CA VAL A 180 -9.87 -4.33 -10.20
C VAL A 180 -9.91 -2.81 -10.08
N THR A 181 -8.86 -2.25 -9.49
CA THR A 181 -8.69 -0.79 -9.34
C THR A 181 -7.21 -0.47 -9.08
N GLY A 182 -6.88 0.81 -9.02
CA GLY A 182 -5.62 1.30 -8.49
C GLY A 182 -5.85 2.05 -7.18
N ASP A 183 -4.81 2.19 -6.37
CA ASP A 183 -4.87 2.97 -5.14
C ASP A 183 -4.67 4.48 -5.38
N HIS A 184 -4.02 4.86 -6.49
CA HIS A 184 -3.92 6.24 -6.96
C HIS A 184 -3.65 6.35 -8.47
N SER A 185 -3.80 7.57 -8.99
CA SER A 185 -3.48 7.91 -10.38
C SER A 185 -2.04 8.40 -10.51
N THR A 186 -1.24 7.77 -11.36
CA THR A 186 0.14 8.19 -11.72
C THR A 186 0.25 8.40 -13.24
N PRO A 187 -0.17 9.56 -13.79
CA PRO A 187 -0.12 9.81 -15.23
C PRO A 187 1.33 9.94 -15.71
N ALA A 188 1.72 9.18 -16.75
CA ALA A 188 3.07 9.21 -17.30
C ALA A 188 3.52 10.63 -17.72
N LYS A 189 2.59 11.45 -18.22
CA LYS A 189 2.85 12.85 -18.56
C LYS A 189 3.27 13.71 -17.36
N MET A 190 2.81 13.37 -16.16
CA MET A 190 3.09 14.12 -14.93
C MET A 190 4.31 13.58 -14.18
N LYS A 191 4.67 12.31 -14.38
CA LYS A 191 5.78 11.65 -13.65
C LYS A 191 5.63 11.71 -12.13
N SER A 192 4.39 11.77 -11.68
CA SER A 192 4.03 11.92 -10.27
C SER A 192 2.61 11.41 -10.04
N HIS A 193 2.28 11.18 -8.77
CA HIS A 193 0.90 10.95 -8.36
C HIS A 193 0.06 12.20 -8.67
N SER A 194 -1.24 11.99 -8.88
CA SER A 194 -2.21 13.04 -9.19
C SER A 194 -3.55 12.76 -8.50
N TRP A 195 -4.42 13.77 -8.46
CA TRP A 195 -5.73 13.73 -7.81
C TRP A 195 -6.85 13.12 -8.67
N HIS A 196 -6.53 12.67 -9.89
CA HIS A 196 -7.54 12.12 -10.80
C HIS A 196 -8.17 10.86 -10.20
N PRO A 197 -9.50 10.67 -10.34
CA PRO A 197 -10.17 9.47 -9.87
C PRO A 197 -9.63 8.23 -10.57
N VAL A 198 -9.68 7.08 -9.88
CA VAL A 198 -9.12 5.83 -10.38
C VAL A 198 -10.25 4.92 -10.90
N PRO A 199 -10.11 4.33 -12.11
CA PRO A 199 -11.05 3.34 -12.63
C PRO A 199 -11.26 2.18 -11.65
N THR A 200 -12.52 1.82 -11.39
CA THR A 200 -12.86 0.71 -10.50
C THR A 200 -13.89 -0.19 -11.16
N LEU A 201 -13.59 -1.48 -11.19
CA LEU A 201 -14.46 -2.55 -11.67
C LEU A 201 -14.79 -3.48 -10.50
N ILE A 202 -16.07 -3.85 -10.35
CA ILE A 202 -16.52 -4.92 -9.48
C ILE A 202 -17.33 -5.90 -10.33
N THR A 203 -16.94 -7.17 -10.34
CA THR A 203 -17.68 -8.23 -11.01
C THR A 203 -18.21 -9.21 -9.98
N SER A 204 -19.47 -9.61 -10.10
CA SER A 204 -20.13 -10.59 -9.24
C SER A 204 -21.43 -11.05 -9.91
N ASP A 205 -21.89 -12.27 -9.64
CA ASP A 205 -23.20 -12.75 -10.10
C ASP A 205 -24.37 -11.92 -9.55
N ARG A 206 -24.14 -11.16 -8.47
CA ARG A 206 -25.14 -10.23 -7.90
C ARG A 206 -25.01 -8.81 -8.43
N ALA A 207 -24.04 -8.53 -9.31
CA ALA A 207 -23.87 -7.20 -9.86
C ALA A 207 -24.96 -6.87 -10.88
N ARG A 208 -25.47 -5.64 -10.84
CA ARG A 208 -26.25 -5.10 -11.96
C ARG A 208 -25.26 -4.57 -12.99
N THR A 209 -25.19 -5.22 -14.14
CA THR A 209 -24.32 -4.78 -15.24
C THR A 209 -24.84 -3.49 -15.88
N ASP A 210 -23.92 -2.62 -16.29
CA ASP A 210 -24.22 -1.45 -17.12
C ASP A 210 -23.83 -1.71 -18.59
N ALA A 211 -23.79 -0.66 -19.41
CA ALA A 211 -23.49 -0.77 -20.84
C ALA A 211 -21.97 -0.79 -21.15
N SER A 212 -21.10 -0.75 -20.14
CA SER A 212 -19.66 -0.72 -20.32
C SER A 212 -19.16 -2.07 -20.85
N THR A 213 -18.35 -2.02 -21.91
CA THR A 213 -17.80 -3.19 -22.60
C THR A 213 -16.26 -3.24 -22.54
N ALA A 214 -15.64 -2.26 -21.90
CA ALA A 214 -14.20 -2.15 -21.70
C ALA A 214 -13.90 -1.51 -20.35
N PHE A 215 -12.68 -1.69 -19.85
CA PHE A 215 -12.21 -1.08 -18.61
C PHE A 215 -11.19 0.01 -18.90
N GLY A 216 -11.46 1.22 -18.41
CA GLY A 216 -10.65 2.41 -18.63
C GLY A 216 -11.32 3.66 -18.06
N GLU A 217 -10.58 4.76 -17.98
CA GLU A 217 -11.03 6.02 -17.40
C GLU A 217 -12.33 6.55 -18.03
N ASP A 218 -12.43 6.49 -19.37
CA ASP A 218 -13.61 6.99 -20.10
C ASP A 218 -14.87 6.15 -19.85
N GLN A 219 -14.73 4.82 -19.80
CA GLN A 219 -15.85 3.91 -19.53
C GLN A 219 -16.32 4.04 -18.08
N CYS A 220 -15.37 4.06 -17.12
CA CYS A 220 -15.69 4.20 -15.70
C CYS A 220 -16.39 5.53 -15.37
N ARG A 221 -16.17 6.60 -16.17
CA ARG A 221 -16.89 7.87 -16.02
C ARG A 221 -18.41 7.74 -16.22
N THR A 222 -18.86 6.74 -16.97
CA THR A 222 -20.28 6.45 -17.22
C THR A 222 -20.79 5.19 -16.53
N GLY A 223 -19.93 4.51 -15.77
CA GLY A 223 -20.27 3.26 -15.09
C GLY A 223 -21.27 3.45 -13.95
N SER A 224 -22.07 2.42 -13.66
CA SER A 224 -23.16 2.50 -12.68
C SER A 224 -22.70 2.63 -11.23
N LEU A 225 -21.43 2.34 -10.93
CA LEU A 225 -20.85 2.57 -9.59
C LEU A 225 -20.76 4.07 -9.25
N GLY A 226 -20.73 4.94 -10.27
CA GLY A 226 -20.51 6.37 -10.08
C GLY A 226 -19.15 6.67 -9.47
N GLN A 227 -19.03 7.87 -8.88
CA GLN A 227 -17.84 8.27 -8.12
C GLN A 227 -18.12 8.13 -6.62
N PHE A 228 -17.26 7.39 -5.93
CA PHE A 228 -17.36 7.15 -4.49
C PHE A 228 -15.98 7.13 -3.86
N GLU A 229 -15.92 7.26 -2.53
CA GLU A 229 -14.68 7.21 -1.79
C GLU A 229 -14.19 5.77 -1.60
N ALA A 230 -12.90 5.53 -1.80
CA ALA A 230 -12.30 4.19 -1.75
C ALA A 230 -12.55 3.45 -0.43
N GLN A 231 -12.75 4.16 0.69
CA GLN A 231 -13.10 3.56 1.98
C GLN A 231 -14.42 2.76 1.96
N HIS A 232 -15.31 3.04 0.99
CA HIS A 232 -16.57 2.30 0.83
C HIS A 232 -16.44 1.06 -0.07
N LEU A 233 -15.29 0.84 -0.72
CA LEU A 233 -15.10 -0.27 -1.65
C LEU A 233 -15.34 -1.64 -0.99
N MET A 234 -14.85 -1.82 0.23
CA MET A 234 -15.06 -3.08 0.96
C MET A 234 -16.52 -3.32 1.33
N LEU A 235 -17.30 -2.27 1.61
CA LEU A 235 -18.73 -2.41 1.88
C LEU A 235 -19.49 -2.85 0.62
N LEU A 236 -19.13 -2.28 -0.54
CA LEU A 236 -19.66 -2.73 -1.83
C LEU A 236 -19.26 -4.19 -2.11
N ALA A 237 -18.00 -4.56 -1.88
CA ALA A 237 -17.51 -5.93 -2.03
C ALA A 237 -18.34 -6.92 -1.19
N LEU A 238 -18.53 -6.62 0.09
CA LEU A 238 -19.33 -7.45 1.00
C LEU A 238 -20.81 -7.51 0.60
N ALA A 239 -21.38 -6.42 0.08
CA ALA A 239 -22.74 -6.41 -0.45
C ALA A 239 -22.89 -7.36 -1.64
N HIS A 240 -21.95 -7.31 -2.60
CA HIS A 240 -21.93 -8.23 -3.74
C HIS A 240 -21.71 -9.69 -3.29
N ALA A 241 -20.83 -9.90 -2.30
CA ALA A 241 -20.59 -11.21 -1.69
C ALA A 241 -21.77 -11.70 -0.82
N GLY A 242 -22.75 -10.84 -0.51
CA GLY A 242 -23.91 -11.20 0.33
C GLY A 242 -23.51 -11.47 1.78
N ARG A 243 -22.45 -10.80 2.25
CA ARG A 243 -21.87 -10.90 3.59
C ARG A 243 -22.23 -9.71 4.49
N LEU A 244 -23.28 -8.96 4.15
CA LEU A 244 -23.81 -7.89 4.99
C LEU A 244 -25.07 -8.33 5.71
N GLU A 245 -25.16 -8.00 7.00
CA GLU A 245 -26.36 -8.16 7.79
C GLU A 245 -27.23 -6.91 7.74
N LYS A 246 -28.54 -7.09 7.87
CA LYS A 246 -29.48 -5.97 7.95
C LYS A 246 -29.34 -5.28 9.30
N TYR A 247 -29.16 -3.97 9.28
CA TYR A 247 -29.14 -3.17 10.51
C TYR A 247 -30.56 -2.70 10.87
N GLY A 248 -31.03 -3.06 12.06
CA GLY A 248 -32.19 -2.42 12.71
C GLY A 248 -33.58 -2.97 12.38
N ALA A 249 -33.73 -4.16 11.75
CA ALA A 249 -35.03 -4.85 11.64
C ALA A 249 -34.92 -6.32 11.25
#